data_AF-A0A9P5CR42-F1
#
_entry.id   AF-A0A9P5CR42-F1
#
_cell.length_a   1.000
_cell.length_b   1.000
_cell.length_c   1.000
_cell.angle_alpha   90.00
_cell.angle_beta   90.00
_cell.angle_gamma   90.00
#
_symmetry.space_group_name_H-M   'P 1'
#
loop_
_entity.id
_entity.type
_entity.pdbx_description
1 polymer ?
#
loop_
_entity_poly.entity_id
_entity_poly.type
_entity_poly.pdbx_seq_one_letter_code
_entity_poly.pdbx_strand_id
1 'polypeptide(L)' 'FLIIKKNNSLCLINDIQKYNKYSFKNAFMLLILDEFSEEFAICKILLLLNFFSGYN' A
#
# COMPACT_ATOMS: atom_id res chain seq x y z
N PHE A 1 7.30 -3.74 17.25
CA PHE A 1 7.58 -2.35 17.70
C PHE A 1 6.26 -1.64 17.97
N LEU A 2 6.15 -0.95 19.11
CA LEU A 2 5.04 -0.03 19.37
C LEU A 2 5.41 1.35 18.85
N ILE A 3 4.54 1.97 18.06
CA ILE A 3 4.73 3.31 17.51
C ILE A 3 3.56 4.23 17.83
N ILE A 4 3.85 5.52 18.00
CA ILE A 4 2.84 6.58 18.13
C ILE A 4 2.65 7.21 16.74
N LYS A 5 1.44 7.13 16.20
CA LYS A 5 1.07 7.80 14.94
C LYS A 5 0.89 9.30 15.16
N LYS A 6 0.85 10.08 14.06
CA LYS A 6 0.65 11.55 14.10
C LYS A 6 -0.64 12.00 14.81
N ASN A 7 -1.64 11.13 14.87
CA ASN A 7 -2.90 11.35 15.58
C ASN A 7 -2.86 10.89 17.06
N ASN A 8 -1.66 10.70 17.62
CA ASN A 8 -1.40 10.17 18.96
C ASN A 8 -1.94 8.76 19.24
N SER A 9 -2.45 8.05 18.22
CA SER A 9 -2.86 6.66 18.37
C SER A 9 -1.65 5.73 18.42
N LEU A 10 -1.77 4.65 19.21
CA LEU A 10 -0.75 3.62 19.30
C LEU A 10 -0.99 2.55 18.23
N CYS A 11 0.09 2.09 17.60
CA CYS A 11 0.04 1.03 16.60
C CYS A 11 1.19 0.04 16.81
N LEU A 12 0.87 -1.24 16.69
CA LEU A 12 1.85 -2.32 16.75
C LEU A 12 2.32 -2.66 15.33
N ILE A 13 3.63 -2.63 15.13
CA ILE A 13 4.31 -3.06 13.91
C ILE A 13 5.02 -4.38 14.21
N ASN A 14 4.73 -5.42 13.43
CA ASN A 14 5.45 -6.69 13.53
C ASN A 14 6.83 -6.59 12.87
N ASP A 15 7.87 -7.07 13.54
CA ASP A 15 9.18 -7.21 12.93
C ASP A 15 9.24 -8.49 12.08
N ILE A 16 8.94 -8.35 10.79
CA ILE A 16 8.93 -9.46 9.83
C ILE A 16 10.16 -9.46 8.92
N GLN A 17 11.16 -8.62 9.17
CA GLN A 17 12.33 -8.49 8.27
C GLN A 17 13.08 -9.81 8.11
N LYS A 18 13.28 -10.53 9.22
CA LYS A 18 13.94 -11.84 9.22
C LYS A 18 13.17 -12.87 8.40
N TYR A 19 11.85 -12.89 8.49
CA TYR A 19 10.99 -13.82 7.75
C TYR A 19 10.97 -13.48 6.26
N ASN A 20 10.85 -12.19 5.92
CA ASN A 20 10.83 -11.72 4.54
C ASN A 20 12.15 -11.97 3.79
N LYS A 21 13.27 -12.18 4.50
CA LYS A 21 14.54 -12.55 3.88
C LYS A 21 14.52 -13.95 3.28
N TYR A 22 13.75 -14.87 3.86
CA TYR A 22 13.70 -16.28 3.45
C TYR A 22 12.45 -16.61 2.61
N SER A 23 11.54 -15.66 2.43
CA SER A 23 10.35 -15.86 1.60
C SER A 23 10.65 -15.61 0.12
N PHE A 24 10.03 -16.40 -0.75
CA PHE A 24 10.06 -16.15 -2.18
C PHE A 24 9.29 -14.87 -2.50
N LYS A 25 9.95 -13.97 -3.22
CA LYS A 25 9.30 -12.76 -3.74
C LYS A 25 8.51 -13.13 -4.99
N ASN A 26 7.20 -13.18 -4.87
CA ASN A 26 6.29 -13.22 -6.01
C ASN A 26 5.46 -11.93 -6.02
N ALA A 27 6.09 -10.84 -6.44
CA ALA A 27 5.45 -9.53 -6.49
C ALA A 27 4.86 -9.29 -7.88
N PHE A 28 3.62 -8.82 -7.93
CA PHE A 28 3.08 -8.23 -9.14
C PHE A 28 3.83 -6.93 -9.44
N MET A 29 4.21 -6.74 -10.70
CA MET A 29 4.84 -5.49 -11.13
C MET A 29 3.78 -4.38 -11.07
N LEU A 30 4.07 -3.33 -10.31
CA LEU A 30 3.21 -2.16 -10.25
C LEU A 30 3.43 -1.31 -11.50
N LEU A 31 2.35 -0.75 -12.02
CA LEU A 31 2.41 0.26 -13.08
C LEU A 31 3.11 1.52 -12.57
N ILE A 32 3.79 2.22 -13.47
CA ILE A 32 4.34 3.53 -13.18
C ILE A 32 3.17 4.51 -13.02
N LEU A 33 3.29 5.44 -12.07
CA LEU A 33 2.20 6.37 -11.72
C LEU A 33 1.70 7.15 -12.94
N ASP A 34 2.63 7.67 -13.73
CA ASP A 34 2.30 8.48 -14.90
C ASP A 34 1.54 7.65 -15.94
N GLU A 35 2.03 6.45 -16.27
CA GLU A 35 1.38 5.50 -17.19
C GLU A 35 -0.03 5.13 -16.72
N PHE A 36 -0.21 4.86 -15.42
CA PHE A 36 -1.53 4.57 -14.87
C PHE A 36 -2.47 5.77 -14.96
N SER A 37 -1.96 6.98 -14.73
CA SER A 37 -2.78 8.20 -14.70
C SER A 37 -3.26 8.65 -16.08
N GLU A 38 -2.50 8.37 -17.14
CA GLU A 38 -2.85 8.70 -18.52
C GLU A 38 -4.20 8.08 -18.94
N GLU A 39 -4.50 6.86 -18.48
CA GLU A 39 -5.74 6.15 -18.80
C GLU A 39 -7.00 6.90 -18.34
N PHE A 40 -6.88 7.81 -17.36
CA PHE A 40 -7.99 8.53 -16.76
C PHE A 40 -8.09 9.99 -17.19
N ALA A 41 -7.20 10.49 -18.05
CA ALA A 41 -7.09 11.92 -18.39
C ALA A 41 -8.37 12.53 -19.02
N ILE A 42 -9.21 11.70 -19.65
CA ILE A 42 -10.44 12.14 -20.34
C ILE A 42 -11.70 11.89 -19.47
N CYS A 43 -11.56 11.25 -18.30
CA CYS A 43 -12.69 10.95 -17.43
C CYS A 43 -13.30 12.22 -16.84
N LYS A 44 -14.63 12.36 -16.95
CA LYS A 44 -15.37 13.50 -16.36
C LYS A 44 -15.71 13.30 -14.88
N ILE A 45 -15.77 12.05 -14.44
CA ILE A 45 -16.08 11.65 -13.06
C ILE A 45 -15.12 10.52 -12.70
N LEU A 46 -14.51 10.61 -11.52
CA LEU A 46 -13.62 9.62 -10.97
C LEU A 46 -14.02 9.30 -9.54
N LEU A 47 -14.02 8.02 -9.19
CA LEU A 47 -14.32 7.53 -7.84
C LEU A 47 -13.13 6.74 -7.32
N LEU A 48 -12.63 7.12 -6.15
CA LEU A 48 -11.56 6.40 -5.46
C LEU A 48 -12.16 5.59 -4.32
N LEU A 49 -11.94 4.28 -4.36
CA LEU A 49 -12.33 3.35 -3.30
C LEU A 49 -11.07 2.85 -2.61
N ASN A 50 -11.04 2.91 -1.28
CA ASN A 50 -9.92 2.43 -0.49
C ASN A 50 -10.34 1.20 0.33
N PHE A 51 -9.71 0.06 0.03
CA PHE A 51 -9.92 -1.22 0.73
C PHE A 51 -8.82 -1.53 1.75
N PHE A 52 -7.98 -0.55 2.13
CA PHE A 52 -6.83 -0.74 3.03
C PHE A 52 -5.90 -1.87 2.56
N SER A 53 -5.72 -1.98 1.24
CA SER A 53 -4.93 -3.03 0.58
C SER A 53 -5.38 -4.46 0.90
N GLY A 54 -6.60 -4.64 1.45
CA GLY A 54 -7.13 -5.93 1.88
C GLY A 54 -6.55 -6.45 3.19
N TYR A 55 -5.73 -5.65 3.89
CA TYR A 55 -5.25 -5.97 5.23
C TYR A 55 -6.23 -5.46 6.30
N ASN A 56 -6.24 -6.14 7.44
CA ASN A 56 -6.95 -5.71 8.63
C ASN A 56 -6.17 -4.64 9.40
#